data_AF-A0A366DXU2-F1
#
_entry.id   AF-A0A366DXU2-F1
#
_cell.length_a   1.000
_cell.length_b   1.000
_cell.length_c   1.000
_cell.angle_alpha   90.00
_cell.angle_beta   90.00
_cell.angle_gamma   90.00
#
_symmetry.space_group_name_H-M   'P 1'
#
loop_
_entity.id
_entity.type
_entity.pdbx_description
1 polymer ?
#
loop_
_entity_poly.entity_id
_entity_poly.type
_entity_poly.pdbx_seq_one_letter_code
_entity_poly.pdbx_strand_id
1 'polypeptide(L)' 'MRIRYDMKKLPNGQWCVYDIFTGTVARHNGSKVIGLNITETDQMVDLLNEQDAETCPALKPEPTYH' A
#
# COMPACT_ATOMS: atom_id res chain seq x y z
N MET A 1 -3.79 4.85 -12.77
CA MET A 1 -3.25 4.79 -11.40
C MET A 1 -4.30 4.15 -10.52
N ARG A 2 -4.06 2.93 -10.02
CA ARG A 2 -5.01 2.23 -9.15
C ARG A 2 -4.58 2.49 -7.72
N ILE A 3 -5.41 3.21 -6.96
CA ILE A 3 -5.17 3.43 -5.53
C ILE A 3 -5.81 2.26 -4.79
N ARG A 4 -5.02 1.57 -3.97
CA ARG A 4 -5.45 0.42 -3.16
C ARG A 4 -5.21 0.64 -1.68
N TYR A 5 -4.19 1.39 -1.32
CA TYR A 5 -3.82 1.66 0.05
C TYR A 5 -4.10 3.11 0.38
N ASP A 6 -4.52 3.35 1.61
CA ASP A 6 -4.80 4.69 2.14
C ASP A 6 -4.44 4.72 3.63
N MET A 7 -4.33 5.93 4.20
CA MET A 7 -3.97 6.13 5.60
C MET A 7 -5.20 6.35 6.48
N LYS A 8 -5.17 5.79 7.69
CA LYS A 8 -6.24 5.96 8.68
C LYS A 8 -5.68 6.28 10.05
N LYS A 9 -6.30 7.24 10.72
CA LYS A 9 -5.99 7.56 12.11
C LYS A 9 -6.68 6.56 13.04
N LEU A 10 -5.90 5.98 13.95
CA LEU A 10 -6.36 5.06 14.98
C LEU A 10 -6.86 5.80 16.23
N PRO A 11 -7.70 5.17 17.08
CA PRO A 11 -8.21 5.80 18.31
C PRO A 11 -7.12 6.19 19.32
N ASN A 12 -5.95 5.54 19.26
CA ASN A 12 -4.80 5.86 20.09
C ASN A 12 -3.99 7.08 19.58
N GLY A 13 -4.43 7.73 18.50
CA GLY A 13 -3.78 8.90 17.91
C GLY A 13 -2.68 8.59 16.89
N GLN A 14 -2.29 7.32 16.74
CA GLN A 14 -1.33 6.88 15.74
C GLN A 14 -1.98 6.70 14.36
N TRP A 15 -1.17 6.58 13.32
CA TRP A 15 -1.62 6.31 11.95
C TRP A 15 -1.27 4.90 11.51
N CYS A 16 -2.07 4.37 10.60
CA CYS A 16 -1.83 3.10 9.93
C CYS A 16 -2.17 3.18 8.44
N VAL A 17 -1.59 2.27 7.67
CA VAL A 17 -2.00 2.06 6.28
C VAL A 17 -3.00 0.91 6.23
N TYR A 18 -4.08 1.09 5.49
CA TYR A 18 -5.11 0.08 5.28
C TYR A 18 -5.38 -0.12 3.79
N ASP A 19 -5.71 -1.35 3.41
CA ASP A 19 -6.18 -1.69 2.07
C ASP A 19 -7.66 -1.32 1.97
N ILE A 20 -8.00 -0.42 1.04
CA ILE A 20 -9.36 0.10 0.84
C ILE A 20 -10.32 -0.97 0.29
N PHE A 21 -9.81 -2.02 -0.37
CA PHE A 21 -10.64 -3.09 -0.93
C PHE A 21 -10.98 -4.14 0.13
N THR A 22 -10.03 -4.48 0.99
CA THR A 22 -10.25 -5.50 2.04
C THR A 22 -10.70 -4.90 3.37
N GLY A 23 -10.47 -3.60 3.58
CA GLY A 23 -10.68 -2.92 4.86
C GLY A 23 -9.69 -3.34 5.95
N THR A 24 -8.63 -4.07 5.60
CA THR A 24 -7.64 -4.60 6.56
C THR A 24 -6.37 -3.77 6.58
N VAL A 25 -5.66 -3.79 7.71
CA VAL A 25 -4.37 -3.12 7.85
C VAL A 25 -3.35 -3.73 6.91
N ALA A 26 -2.68 -2.88 6.14
CA ALA A 26 -1.64 -3.28 5.20
C ALA A 26 -0.47 -3.93 5.92
N ARG A 27 0.19 -4.87 5.24
CA ARG A 27 1.38 -5.56 5.75
C ARG A 27 2.56 -5.25 4.86
N HIS A 28 3.67 -4.85 5.47
CA HIS A 28 4.95 -4.65 4.80
C HIS A 28 5.98 -5.57 5.46
N ASN A 29 6.67 -6.39 4.65
CA ASN A 29 7.62 -7.40 5.13
C ASN A 29 7.07 -8.32 6.24
N GLY A 30 5.79 -8.70 6.14
CA GLY A 30 5.11 -9.56 7.14
C GLY A 30 4.62 -8.83 8.40
N SER A 31 4.99 -7.56 8.59
CA SER A 31 4.58 -6.74 9.73
C SER A 31 3.44 -5.80 9.36
N LYS A 32 2.48 -5.58 10.27
CA LYS A 32 1.39 -4.62 10.06
C LYS A 32 1.95 -3.19 10.05
N VAL A 33 1.53 -2.38 9.09
CA VAL A 33 1.92 -0.96 8.99
C VAL A 33 1.02 -0.14 9.92
N ILE A 34 1.32 -0.18 11.22
CA ILE A 34 0.59 0.52 12.29
C ILE A 34 1.57 1.26 13.18
N GLY A 35 1.06 2.30 13.85
CA GLY A 35 1.82 2.99 14.89
C GLY A 35 2.79 4.04 14.36
N LEU A 36 2.69 4.36 13.07
CA LEU A 36 3.52 5.35 12.42
C LEU A 36 2.96 6.76 12.65
N ASN A 37 3.82 7.77 12.46
CA ASN A 37 3.36 9.14 12.37
C ASN A 37 2.70 9.42 11.00
N ILE A 38 2.07 10.59 10.84
CA ILE A 38 1.35 10.92 9.61
C ILE A 38 2.27 10.94 8.37
N THR A 39 3.46 11.51 8.47
CA THR A 39 4.43 11.61 7.37
C THR A 39 4.98 10.24 6.98
N GLU A 40 5.32 9.41 7.95
CA GLU A 40 5.75 8.02 7.71
C GLU A 40 4.62 7.19 7.09
N THR A 41 3.38 7.41 7.53
CA THR A 41 2.22 6.70 6.98
C THR A 41 1.94 7.10 5.55
N ASP A 42 2.03 8.39 5.23
CA ASP A 42 1.88 8.95 3.88
C ASP A 42 2.91 8.34 2.91
N GLN A 43 4.18 8.32 3.30
CA GLN A 43 5.24 7.66 2.51
C GLN A 43 4.98 6.16 2.29
N MET A 44 4.45 5.46 3.30
CA MET A 44 4.10 4.05 3.17
C MET A 44 2.88 3.83 2.26
N VAL A 45 1.92 4.74 2.24
CA VAL A 45 0.77 4.69 1.31
C VAL A 45 1.28 4.80 -0.12
N ASP A 46 2.13 5.78 -0.41
CA ASP A 46 2.69 5.98 -1.74
C ASP A 46 3.49 4.75 -2.21
N LEU A 47 4.38 4.24 -1.35
CA LEU A 47 5.19 3.05 -1.65
C LEU A 47 4.33 1.81 -1.93
N LEU A 48 3.31 1.55 -1.12
CA LEU A 48 2.46 0.38 -1.30
C LEU A 48 1.55 0.50 -2.54
N ASN A 49 1.09 1.71 -2.85
CA ASN A 49 0.32 1.96 -4.08
C ASN A 49 1.20 1.85 -5.33
N GLU A 50 2.44 2.31 -5.28
CA GLU A 50 3.41 2.13 -6.36
C GLU A 50 3.71 0.65 -6.58
N GLN A 51 3.98 -0.10 -5.52
CA GLN A 51 4.19 -1.56 -5.60
C GLN A 51 2.97 -2.31 -6.16
N ASP A 52 1.75 -2.00 -5.72
CA ASP A 52 0.54 -2.66 -6.27
C ASP A 52 0.34 -2.31 -7.76
N ALA A 53 0.67 -1.08 -8.15
CA ALA A 53 0.64 -0.67 -9.55
C ALA A 53 1.69 -1.43 -10.41
N GLU A 54 2.89 -1.67 -9.88
CA GLU A 54 3.92 -2.47 -10.55
C GLU A 54 3.58 -3.98 -10.60
N THR A 55 2.93 -4.47 -9.54
CA THR A 55 2.58 -5.89 -9.39
C THR A 55 1.34 -6.26 -10.19
N CYS A 56 0.50 -5.29 -10.58
CA CYS A 56 -0.62 -5.51 -11.50
C CYS A 56 -0.08 -5.71 -12.93
N PRO A 57 -0.03 -6.95 -13.48
CA PRO A 57 0.65 -7.24 -14.74
C PRO A 57 -0.18 -6.86 -15.97
N ALA A 58 -1.16 -5.96 -15.83
CA ALA A 58 -2.08 -5.62 -16.91
C ALA A 58 -1.41 -4.95 -18.13
N LEU A 59 -0.11 -4.60 -18.06
CA LEU A 59 0.67 -4.06 -19.18
C LEU A 59 2.16 -4.44 -19.16
N LYS A 60 2.52 -5.69 -18.85
CA LYS A 60 3.83 -6.19 -19.34
C LYS A 60 3.55 -6.80 -20.72
N PRO A 61 3.99 -6.19 -21.85
CA PRO A 61 3.99 -6.93 -23.10
C PRO A 61 4.80 -8.20 -22.84
N GLU A 62 4.21 -9.36 -23.15
CA GLU A 62 4.87 -10.65 -23.02
C GLU A 62 6.28 -10.54 -23.63
N PRO A 63 7.33 -11.14 -23.04
CA PRO A 63 8.61 -11.21 -23.72
C PRO A 63 8.40 -12.04 -24.99
N THR A 64 8.27 -11.38 -26.14
CA THR A 64 8.35 -12.02 -27.45
C THR A 64 9.76 -12.59 -27.56
N TYR A 65 9.87 -13.89 -27.29
CA TYR A 65 11.02 -14.68 -27.72
C TYR A 65 11.00 -14.71 -29.25
N HIS A 66 11.90 -13.94 -29.86
CA HIS A 66 12.28 -14.05 -31.27
C HIS A 66 13.58 -14.86 -31.38
#